data_AF-A0A3N6FXT8-F1
#
_entry.id   AF-A0A3N6FXT8-F1
#
_cell.length_a   1.000
_cell.length_b   1.000
_cell.length_c   1.000
_cell.angle_alpha   90.00
_cell.angle_beta   90.00
_cell.angle_gamma   90.00
#
_symmetry.space_group_name_H-M   'P 1'
#
loop_
_entity.id
_entity.type
_entity.pdbx_description
1 polymer ?
#
loop_
_entity_poly.entity_id
_entity_poly.type
_entity_poly.pdbx_seq_one_letter_code
_entity_poly.pdbx_strand_id
1 'polypeptide(L)'
;MIPRGSWLDDDIFRELVKEIAPLRLGGWSLLEFERATSALGWELREPREVAGQVWRRFLPRKGPWGGYGTVIADASEPEQIRKLRVPVVDLPPEDAPTAADLVRAAWWIAEEELGPATMWGGRVGPWMLWQRPDSSLVVHSDRRGQVNLELVHTDADPDAGATIAATATATATAAPEVSRGAWRAADPAHLPPALAAPAGPSTRWGEVQERLYQALSALTHDTPFFPGRFILHLGSAHDLHRLVQCWSHGAELVIEATGYLHRPELADPARLAERGWDLSHSLWQRRFPRAREERACSTTAARMLVEEMQNLGIGPADIVYSGTMSGRGLGFHLDLPGLGLRRGQS
;
A
#
# COMPACT_ATOMS: atom_id res chain seq x y z
N MET A 1 26.01 22.55 2.44
CA MET A 1 25.38 22.68 1.11
C MET A 1 25.81 21.45 0.33
N ILE A 2 24.97 20.41 0.34
CA ILE A 2 25.24 19.12 -0.32
C ILE A 2 24.51 19.19 -1.67
N PRO A 3 25.11 18.80 -2.81
CA PRO A 3 24.51 19.03 -4.10
C PRO A 3 23.22 18.20 -4.21
N ARG A 4 22.08 18.89 -4.22
CA ARG A 4 20.77 18.35 -4.57
C ARG A 4 20.77 18.16 -6.09
N GLY A 5 21.24 17.00 -6.54
CA GLY A 5 21.36 16.65 -7.96
C GLY A 5 20.03 16.30 -8.60
N SER A 6 19.89 16.65 -9.87
CA SER A 6 18.83 16.33 -10.84
C SER A 6 18.64 14.83 -11.03
N TRP A 7 18.15 14.13 -10.01
CA TRP A 7 18.08 12.66 -10.02
C TRP A 7 17.08 12.08 -11.05
N LEU A 8 16.09 12.88 -11.43
CA LEU A 8 15.22 12.65 -12.60
C LEU A 8 15.83 13.20 -13.88
N ASP A 9 17.16 13.23 -14.02
CA ASP A 9 17.71 13.17 -15.38
C ASP A 9 17.18 11.86 -15.95
N ASP A 10 16.24 12.00 -16.91
CA ASP A 10 15.30 10.97 -17.40
C ASP A 10 15.97 9.66 -17.81
N ASP A 11 17.28 9.64 -17.93
CA ASP A 11 18.09 8.50 -18.35
C ASP A 11 18.66 7.67 -17.19
N ILE A 12 19.11 8.23 -16.05
CA ILE A 12 19.87 7.42 -15.06
C ILE A 12 18.99 6.36 -14.39
N PHE A 13 17.83 6.76 -13.86
CA PHE A 13 16.91 5.80 -13.24
C PHE A 13 16.28 4.89 -14.28
N ARG A 14 15.97 5.42 -15.47
CA ARG A 14 15.43 4.65 -16.58
C ARG A 14 16.39 3.55 -17.03
N GLU A 15 17.67 3.86 -17.17
CA GLU A 15 18.70 2.86 -17.46
C GLU A 15 18.81 1.82 -16.35
N LEU A 16 18.73 2.21 -15.07
CA LEU A 16 18.66 1.23 -13.97
C LEU A 16 17.44 0.30 -14.09
N VAL A 17 16.26 0.85 -14.42
CA VAL A 17 15.05 0.05 -14.64
C VAL A 17 15.27 -0.92 -15.81
N LYS A 18 15.84 -0.47 -16.93
CA LYS A 18 16.18 -1.32 -18.07
C LYS A 18 17.22 -2.40 -17.75
N GLU A 19 18.18 -2.12 -16.89
CA GLU A 19 19.18 -3.08 -16.43
C GLU A 19 18.57 -4.16 -15.51
N ILE A 20 17.62 -3.79 -14.65
CA ILE A 20 16.97 -4.70 -13.69
C ILE A 20 15.78 -5.46 -14.28
N ALA A 21 15.04 -4.85 -15.22
CA ALA A 21 13.88 -5.43 -15.88
C ALA A 21 14.12 -6.85 -16.46
N PRO A 22 15.24 -7.16 -17.14
CA PRO A 22 15.49 -8.50 -17.67
C PRO A 22 15.95 -9.50 -16.60
N LEU A 23 16.39 -9.05 -15.42
CA LEU A 23 16.86 -9.94 -14.36
C LEU A 23 15.68 -10.77 -13.80
N ARG A 24 15.89 -12.08 -13.66
CA ARG A 24 14.87 -13.04 -13.20
C ARG A 24 15.39 -13.75 -11.95
N LEU A 25 15.10 -13.20 -10.76
CA LEU A 25 15.57 -13.78 -9.49
C LEU A 25 15.01 -15.16 -9.14
N GLY A 26 14.15 -15.75 -9.98
CA GLY A 26 13.48 -17.05 -9.87
C GLY A 26 14.39 -18.21 -9.51
N GLY A 27 14.82 -18.32 -8.25
CA GLY A 27 15.72 -19.37 -7.78
C GLY A 27 17.20 -19.12 -8.05
N TRP A 28 17.65 -17.89 -8.32
CA TRP A 28 19.07 -17.64 -8.56
C TRP A 28 19.96 -18.01 -7.38
N SER A 29 20.96 -18.84 -7.67
CA SER A 29 22.15 -18.97 -6.85
C SER A 29 22.98 -17.68 -6.89
N LEU A 30 23.86 -17.48 -5.90
CA LEU A 30 24.80 -16.36 -5.87
C LEU A 30 25.66 -16.31 -7.15
N LEU A 31 26.09 -17.46 -7.64
CA LEU A 31 26.87 -17.57 -8.86
C LEU A 31 26.10 -17.10 -10.10
N GLU A 32 24.81 -17.45 -10.20
CA GLU A 32 23.95 -16.99 -11.29
C GLU A 32 23.73 -15.48 -11.22
N PHE A 33 23.55 -14.94 -10.01
CA PHE A 33 23.47 -13.50 -9.81
C PHE A 33 24.75 -12.80 -10.29
N GLU A 34 25.92 -13.22 -9.81
CA GLU A 34 27.20 -12.62 -10.19
C GLU A 34 27.45 -12.70 -11.71
N ARG A 35 27.07 -13.83 -12.34
CA ARG A 35 27.14 -13.98 -13.79
C ARG A 35 26.21 -13.00 -14.50
N ALA A 36 24.95 -12.89 -14.06
CA ALA A 36 23.94 -12.03 -14.67
C ALA A 36 24.26 -10.54 -14.50
N THR A 37 24.89 -10.15 -13.39
CA THR A 37 25.23 -8.75 -13.10
C THR A 37 26.67 -8.37 -13.45
N SER A 38 27.49 -9.33 -13.91
CA SER A 38 28.90 -9.10 -14.30
C SER A 38 29.05 -7.99 -15.34
N ALA A 39 28.19 -7.97 -16.35
CA ALA A 39 28.18 -6.95 -17.40
C ALA A 39 27.77 -5.56 -16.89
N LEU A 40 27.08 -5.49 -15.76
CA LEU A 40 26.69 -4.24 -15.08
C LEU A 40 27.84 -3.67 -14.23
N GLY A 41 28.91 -4.44 -14.03
CA GLY A 41 30.07 -4.07 -13.20
C GLY A 41 29.75 -4.00 -11.71
N TRP A 42 28.72 -4.73 -11.25
CA TRP A 42 28.35 -4.80 -9.85
C TRP A 42 29.25 -5.79 -9.13
N GLU A 43 30.04 -5.29 -8.18
CA GLU A 43 30.96 -6.10 -7.38
C GLU A 43 30.38 -6.24 -5.97
N LEU A 44 30.10 -7.49 -5.56
CA LEU A 44 29.62 -7.80 -4.23
C LEU A 44 30.75 -7.69 -3.20
N ARG A 45 30.46 -7.00 -2.10
CA ARG A 45 31.31 -6.91 -0.93
C ARG A 45 31.07 -8.10 0.00
N GLU A 46 31.96 -8.24 0.97
CA GLU A 46 31.88 -9.28 2.00
C GLU A 46 30.48 -9.36 2.63
N PRO A 47 29.95 -10.59 2.81
CA PRO A 47 28.63 -10.80 3.39
C PRO A 47 28.59 -10.37 4.86
N ARG A 48 27.46 -9.84 5.29
CA ARG A 48 27.16 -9.55 6.69
C ARG A 48 25.87 -10.24 7.09
N GLU A 49 25.91 -10.97 8.19
CA GLU A 49 24.69 -11.54 8.78
C GLU A 49 23.93 -10.48 9.60
N VAL A 50 22.62 -10.37 9.36
CA VAL A 50 21.71 -9.45 10.06
C VAL A 50 20.38 -10.16 10.27
N ALA A 51 20.01 -10.42 11.53
CA ALA A 51 18.72 -10.98 11.92
C ALA A 51 18.34 -12.27 11.14
N GLY A 52 19.26 -13.22 10.99
CA GLY A 52 19.04 -14.48 10.27
C GLY A 52 19.06 -14.36 8.74
N GLN A 53 19.55 -13.24 8.21
CA GLN A 53 19.73 -13.01 6.76
C GLN A 53 21.18 -12.71 6.43
N VAL A 54 21.63 -13.10 5.24
CA VAL A 54 22.94 -12.72 4.71
C VAL A 54 22.78 -11.57 3.73
N TRP A 55 23.45 -10.46 4.01
CA TRP A 55 23.42 -9.25 3.20
C TRP A 55 24.76 -9.07 2.48
N ARG A 56 24.73 -8.93 1.17
CA ARG A 56 25.91 -8.59 0.35
C ARG A 56 25.67 -7.24 -0.33
N ARG A 57 26.55 -6.28 -0.07
CA ARG A 57 26.42 -4.91 -0.63
C ARG A 57 27.16 -4.81 -1.95
N PHE A 58 26.67 -3.99 -2.88
CA PHE A 58 27.39 -3.62 -4.08
C PHE A 58 27.21 -2.13 -4.39
N LEU A 59 28.09 -1.60 -5.23
CA LEU A 59 28.00 -0.24 -5.76
C LEU A 59 27.40 -0.31 -7.18
N PRO A 60 26.19 0.22 -7.41
CA PRO A 60 25.69 0.40 -8.77
C PRO A 60 26.62 1.40 -9.49
N ARG A 61 27.32 0.96 -10.54
CA ARG A 61 28.17 1.86 -11.36
C ARG A 61 27.33 2.83 -12.18
N LYS A 62 26.17 2.36 -12.63
CA LYS A 62 25.13 3.13 -13.31
C LYS A 62 23.87 3.03 -12.45
N GLY A 63 23.46 4.14 -11.87
CA GLY A 63 22.30 4.17 -11.01
C GLY A 63 22.27 5.40 -10.12
N PRO A 64 21.17 5.57 -9.38
CA PRO A 64 21.03 6.62 -8.39
C PRO A 64 22.18 6.65 -7.39
N TRP A 65 22.59 7.85 -6.96
CA TRP A 65 23.60 8.04 -5.93
C TRP A 65 23.12 7.67 -4.50
N GLY A 66 21.97 7.01 -4.37
CA GLY A 66 21.24 6.74 -3.11
C GLY A 66 21.88 5.73 -2.16
N GLY A 67 23.15 5.37 -2.35
CA GLY A 67 23.89 4.44 -1.49
C GLY A 67 24.22 3.12 -2.17
N TYR A 68 24.35 2.05 -1.38
CA TYR A 68 24.75 0.73 -1.84
C TYR A 68 23.53 -0.13 -2.15
N GLY A 69 23.55 -0.82 -3.29
CA GLY A 69 22.64 -1.92 -3.54
C GLY A 69 22.91 -3.07 -2.57
N THR A 70 21.89 -3.85 -2.24
CA THR A 70 21.99 -4.97 -1.30
C THR A 70 21.30 -6.19 -1.89
N VAL A 71 22.01 -7.31 -1.89
CA VAL A 71 21.49 -8.65 -2.17
C VAL A 71 21.25 -9.35 -0.84
N ILE A 72 20.08 -9.98 -0.70
CA ILE A 72 19.61 -10.61 0.53
C ILE A 72 19.30 -12.08 0.26
N ALA A 73 19.86 -12.94 1.10
CA ALA A 73 19.59 -14.37 1.19
C ALA A 73 19.25 -14.74 2.64
N ASP A 74 18.66 -15.92 2.85
CA ASP A 74 18.46 -16.47 4.19
C ASP A 74 19.80 -16.97 4.75
N ALA A 75 20.01 -16.91 6.06
CA ALA A 75 21.24 -17.44 6.69
C ALA A 75 21.35 -18.97 6.57
N SER A 76 20.23 -19.68 6.49
CA SER A 76 20.19 -21.13 6.26
C SER A 76 20.48 -21.53 4.80
N GLU A 77 20.26 -20.61 3.85
CA GLU A 77 20.49 -20.81 2.42
C GLU A 77 21.23 -19.60 1.82
N PRO A 78 22.48 -19.33 2.24
CA PRO A 78 23.18 -18.07 1.93
C PRO A 78 23.57 -17.92 0.46
N GLU A 79 23.52 -19.01 -0.29
CA GLU A 79 23.75 -19.08 -1.73
C GLU A 79 22.47 -18.85 -2.54
N GLN A 80 21.29 -18.91 -1.92
CA GLN A 80 20.00 -18.74 -2.59
C GLN A 80 19.53 -17.29 -2.48
N ILE A 81 19.57 -16.54 -3.59
CA ILE A 81 19.17 -15.14 -3.58
C ILE A 81 17.65 -15.04 -3.50
N ARG A 82 17.16 -14.28 -2.52
CA ARG A 82 15.73 -14.06 -2.31
C ARG A 82 15.30 -12.67 -2.74
N LYS A 83 16.18 -11.68 -2.60
CA LYS A 83 15.87 -10.28 -2.87
C LYS A 83 17.09 -9.46 -3.27
N LEU A 84 16.87 -8.53 -4.19
CA LEU A 84 17.76 -7.44 -4.56
C LEU A 84 17.06 -6.13 -4.18
N ARG A 85 17.77 -5.24 -3.49
CA ARG A 85 17.30 -3.89 -3.15
C ARG A 85 18.32 -2.87 -3.65
N VAL A 86 17.88 -1.93 -4.45
CA VAL A 86 18.67 -0.76 -4.84
C VAL A 86 18.01 0.47 -4.24
N PRO A 87 18.67 1.18 -3.31
CA PRO A 87 18.16 2.45 -2.84
C PRO A 87 18.27 3.48 -3.97
N VAL A 88 17.15 4.13 -4.23
CA VAL A 88 16.95 5.01 -5.38
C VAL A 88 17.04 6.47 -4.97
N VAL A 89 16.58 6.80 -3.76
CA VAL A 89 16.68 8.14 -3.20
C VAL A 89 16.93 8.02 -1.71
N ASP A 90 17.98 8.66 -1.20
CA ASP A 90 18.22 8.83 0.25
C ASP A 90 17.84 10.27 0.66
N LEU A 91 16.57 10.48 0.94
CA LEU A 91 16.07 11.75 1.47
C LEU A 91 16.11 11.75 3.00
N PRO A 92 16.35 12.92 3.62
CA PRO A 92 16.05 13.10 5.03
C PRO A 92 14.54 12.85 5.29
N PRO A 93 14.17 12.18 6.40
CA PRO A 93 12.77 11.87 6.72
C PRO A 93 11.84 13.08 6.81
N GLU A 94 12.37 14.26 7.08
CA GLU A 94 11.63 15.52 7.24
C GLU A 94 11.04 16.12 5.95
N ASP A 95 11.43 15.65 4.76
CA ASP A 95 10.98 16.20 3.46
C ASP A 95 9.86 15.36 2.79
N ALA A 96 8.83 14.97 3.55
CA ALA A 96 7.75 14.09 3.07
C ALA A 96 7.04 14.55 1.77
N PRO A 97 6.77 15.85 1.52
CA PRO A 97 6.23 16.30 0.23
C PRO A 97 7.20 16.07 -0.94
N THR A 98 8.49 16.34 -0.74
CA THR A 98 9.54 16.10 -1.74
C THR A 98 9.69 14.61 -2.01
N ALA A 99 9.61 13.77 -0.97
CA ALA A 99 9.61 12.31 -1.13
C ALA A 99 8.41 11.84 -1.97
N ALA A 100 7.25 12.50 -1.84
CA ALA A 100 6.07 12.16 -2.63
C ALA A 100 6.23 12.43 -4.12
N ASP A 101 6.82 13.57 -4.48
CA ASP A 101 7.12 13.89 -5.87
C ASP A 101 8.12 12.92 -6.48
N LEU A 102 9.17 12.55 -5.73
CA LEU A 102 10.19 11.61 -6.20
C LEU A 102 9.67 10.18 -6.37
N VAL A 103 8.83 9.70 -5.44
CA VAL A 103 8.17 8.38 -5.58
C VAL A 103 7.29 8.36 -6.82
N ARG A 104 6.48 9.41 -7.02
CA ARG A 104 5.59 9.50 -8.20
C ARG A 104 6.37 9.53 -9.51
N ALA A 105 7.51 10.21 -9.53
CA ALA A 105 8.37 10.26 -10.71
C ALA A 105 9.07 8.92 -10.98
N ALA A 106 9.57 8.23 -9.94
CA ALA A 106 10.11 6.88 -10.07
C ALA A 106 9.04 5.90 -10.60
N TRP A 107 7.82 6.00 -10.11
CA TRP A 107 6.69 5.24 -10.63
C TRP A 107 6.37 5.52 -12.09
N TRP A 108 6.44 6.78 -12.51
CA TRP A 108 6.22 7.16 -13.91
C TRP A 108 7.25 6.51 -14.84
N ILE A 109 8.54 6.63 -14.52
CA ILE A 109 9.62 6.01 -15.31
C ILE A 109 9.46 4.47 -15.32
N ALA A 110 9.15 3.87 -14.18
CA ALA A 110 8.96 2.43 -14.11
C ALA A 110 7.75 1.96 -14.93
N GLU A 111 6.64 2.69 -14.97
CA GLU A 111 5.52 2.34 -15.86
C GLU A 111 5.84 2.52 -17.34
N GLU A 112 6.61 3.54 -17.72
CA GLU A 112 7.02 3.72 -19.12
C GLU A 112 7.89 2.56 -19.62
N GLU A 113 8.80 2.06 -18.77
CA GLU A 113 9.73 0.99 -19.15
C GLU A 113 9.14 -0.42 -18.97
N LEU A 114 8.26 -0.62 -17.98
CA LEU A 114 7.74 -1.94 -17.61
C LEU A 114 6.28 -2.17 -18.03
N GLY A 115 5.58 -1.11 -18.47
CA GLY A 115 4.13 -1.13 -18.67
C GLY A 115 3.35 -0.88 -17.36
N PRO A 116 2.00 -1.03 -17.39
CA PRO A 116 1.16 -0.75 -16.23
C PRO A 116 1.50 -1.67 -15.04
N ALA A 117 1.50 -1.12 -13.83
CA ALA A 117 1.71 -1.91 -12.63
C ALA A 117 0.57 -2.93 -12.41
N THR A 118 0.94 -4.14 -11.97
CA THR A 118 -0.02 -5.21 -11.64
C THR A 118 -0.80 -4.89 -10.37
N MET A 119 -0.13 -4.28 -9.38
CA MET A 119 -0.73 -4.00 -8.08
C MET A 119 -0.08 -2.78 -7.42
N TRP A 120 -0.90 -2.07 -6.65
CA TRP A 120 -0.54 -0.90 -5.86
C TRP A 120 -0.85 -1.20 -4.40
N GLY A 121 -0.21 -0.51 -3.47
CA GLY A 121 -0.61 -0.55 -2.07
C GLY A 121 0.17 0.39 -1.18
N GLY A 122 -0.11 0.34 0.12
CA GLY A 122 0.56 1.21 1.09
C GLY A 122 0.34 0.78 2.53
N ARG A 123 1.29 1.10 3.42
CA ARG A 123 1.23 0.89 4.89
C ARG A 123 2.23 1.75 5.65
N VAL A 124 3.46 1.74 5.17
CA VAL A 124 4.65 2.42 5.72
C VAL A 124 5.09 3.59 4.83
N GLY A 125 4.72 3.46 3.57
CA GLY A 125 4.80 4.33 2.43
C GLY A 125 4.10 3.57 1.31
N PRO A 126 3.83 4.22 0.18
CA PRO A 126 3.18 3.57 -0.95
C PRO A 126 4.16 2.67 -1.72
N TRP A 127 3.61 1.73 -2.47
CA TRP A 127 4.37 0.84 -3.35
C TRP A 127 3.60 0.48 -4.62
N MET A 128 4.34 0.22 -5.69
CA MET A 128 3.84 -0.35 -6.96
C MET A 128 4.62 -1.62 -7.28
N LEU A 129 3.91 -2.61 -7.82
CA LEU A 129 4.42 -3.94 -8.09
C LEU A 129 4.10 -4.35 -9.54
N TRP A 130 5.11 -4.86 -10.23
CA TRP A 130 5.00 -5.54 -11.52
C TRP A 130 5.26 -7.02 -11.31
N GLN A 131 4.21 -7.82 -11.42
CA GLN A 131 4.30 -9.27 -11.30
C GLN A 131 4.85 -9.85 -12.60
N ARG A 132 5.78 -10.79 -12.47
CA ARG A 132 6.41 -11.47 -13.60
C ARG A 132 6.57 -12.95 -13.24
N PRO A 133 6.86 -13.83 -14.20
CA PRO A 133 7.22 -15.21 -13.89
C PRO A 133 8.40 -15.24 -12.90
N ASP A 134 8.23 -15.98 -11.81
CA ASP A 134 9.22 -16.30 -10.77
C ASP A 134 9.85 -15.11 -10.02
N SER A 135 9.43 -13.88 -10.32
CA SER A 135 9.91 -12.68 -9.67
C SER A 135 8.93 -11.52 -9.74
N SER A 136 9.04 -10.57 -8.83
CA SER A 136 8.29 -9.32 -8.86
C SER A 136 9.25 -8.14 -8.71
N LEU A 137 8.98 -7.08 -9.47
CA LEU A 137 9.68 -5.82 -9.34
C LEU A 137 8.80 -4.89 -8.53
N VAL A 138 9.36 -4.22 -7.53
CA VAL A 138 8.63 -3.35 -6.61
C VAL A 138 9.33 -2.01 -6.49
N VAL A 139 8.59 -0.92 -6.64
CA VAL A 139 9.06 0.44 -6.31
C VAL A 139 8.27 0.93 -5.11
N HIS A 140 8.97 1.22 -4.01
CA HIS A 140 8.32 1.63 -2.76
C HIS A 140 9.09 2.72 -2.02
N SER A 141 8.40 3.39 -1.09
CA SER A 141 9.02 4.25 -0.09
C SER A 141 9.01 3.57 1.28
N ASP A 142 10.14 3.58 1.98
CA ASP A 142 10.21 3.07 3.35
C ASP A 142 9.82 4.13 4.40
N ARG A 143 9.82 3.77 5.70
CA ARG A 143 9.42 4.66 6.81
C ARG A 143 10.25 5.94 6.90
N ARG A 144 11.43 5.97 6.28
CA ARG A 144 12.35 7.11 6.30
C ARG A 144 12.17 7.99 5.07
N GLY A 145 11.24 7.66 4.17
CA GLY A 145 11.06 8.34 2.90
C GLY A 145 12.07 7.87 1.83
N GLN A 146 12.85 6.82 2.10
CA GLN A 146 13.80 6.29 1.12
C GLN A 146 13.03 5.59 0.01
N VAL A 147 13.26 6.00 -1.25
CA VAL A 147 12.68 5.31 -2.40
C VAL A 147 13.59 4.13 -2.74
N ASN A 148 13.00 2.95 -2.96
CA ASN A 148 13.72 1.73 -3.27
C ASN A 148 13.12 1.06 -4.50
N LEU A 149 14.01 0.52 -5.34
CA LEU A 149 13.68 -0.40 -6.41
C LEU A 149 14.13 -1.78 -5.95
N GLU A 150 13.19 -2.71 -5.91
CA GLU A 150 13.43 -4.07 -5.42
C GLU A 150 13.06 -5.09 -6.48
N LEU A 151 13.86 -6.15 -6.53
CA LEU A 151 13.52 -7.36 -7.24
C LEU A 151 13.41 -8.48 -6.20
N VAL A 152 12.25 -9.13 -6.16
CA VAL A 152 11.89 -10.10 -5.14
C VAL A 152 11.51 -11.41 -5.81
N HIS A 153 11.97 -12.53 -5.28
CA HIS A 153 11.54 -13.85 -5.73
C HIS A 153 10.08 -14.10 -5.34
N THR A 154 9.23 -14.56 -6.27
CA THR A 154 7.77 -14.61 -6.08
C THR A 154 7.34 -15.56 -4.96
N ASP A 155 8.05 -16.68 -4.75
CA ASP A 155 7.78 -17.60 -3.62
C ASP A 155 8.53 -17.22 -2.34
N ALA A 156 9.49 -16.27 -2.41
CA ALA A 156 10.30 -15.88 -1.26
C ALA A 156 9.62 -14.81 -0.40
N ASP A 157 8.29 -14.81 -0.42
CA ASP A 157 7.43 -13.82 0.20
C ASP A 157 7.33 -12.50 -0.59
N PRO A 158 6.19 -12.27 -1.26
CA PRO A 158 5.92 -10.97 -1.85
C PRO A 158 5.66 -9.86 -0.78
N ASP A 159 5.80 -10.15 0.52
CA ASP A 159 5.88 -9.21 1.65
C ASP A 159 7.31 -8.76 2.02
N ALA A 160 8.37 -9.19 1.31
CA ALA A 160 9.76 -8.85 1.65
C ALA A 160 10.10 -7.34 1.66
N GLY A 161 9.23 -6.48 1.09
CA GLY A 161 9.33 -5.02 1.18
C GLY A 161 9.03 -4.43 2.57
N ALA A 162 8.36 -5.18 3.46
CA ALA A 162 7.98 -4.72 4.80
C ALA A 162 8.95 -5.12 5.92
N THR A 163 9.84 -6.09 5.68
CA THR A 163 10.75 -6.63 6.71
C THR A 163 12.13 -5.98 6.65
N ILE A 164 12.20 -4.64 6.66
CA ILE A 164 13.44 -3.92 6.99
C ILE A 164 13.08 -2.71 7.87
N ALA A 165 12.71 -2.98 9.13
CA ALA A 165 12.75 -2.02 10.26
C ALA A 165 12.26 -2.58 11.63
N ALA A 166 11.90 -3.87 11.76
CA ALA A 166 11.28 -4.39 13.00
C ALA A 166 12.16 -5.30 13.88
N THR A 167 13.35 -5.72 13.45
CA THR A 167 14.13 -6.76 14.15
C THR A 167 15.34 -6.28 14.94
N ALA A 168 15.36 -5.02 15.39
CA ALA A 168 16.37 -4.57 16.36
C ALA A 168 16.00 -4.84 17.84
N THR A 169 14.78 -5.29 18.17
CA THR A 169 14.38 -5.41 19.59
C THR A 169 13.24 -6.39 19.94
N ALA A 170 12.96 -7.43 19.14
CA ALA A 170 11.92 -8.40 19.50
C ALA A 170 12.51 -9.77 19.81
N THR A 171 12.57 -10.10 21.10
CA THR A 171 12.67 -11.47 21.60
C THR A 171 11.59 -12.33 20.95
N ALA A 172 11.99 -13.52 20.51
CA ALA A 172 11.17 -14.51 19.86
C ALA A 172 9.95 -14.90 20.72
N THR A 173 8.75 -14.51 20.27
CA THR A 173 7.45 -15.21 20.40
C THR A 173 6.35 -14.31 19.83
N ALA A 174 6.17 -14.30 18.51
CA ALA A 174 4.98 -13.73 17.87
C ALA A 174 4.82 -14.36 16.48
N ALA A 175 3.60 -14.74 16.12
CA ALA A 175 3.25 -15.29 14.82
C ALA A 175 3.74 -14.41 13.65
N PRO A 176 3.94 -14.95 12.44
CA PRO A 176 4.33 -14.16 11.28
C PRO A 176 3.12 -13.34 10.77
N GLU A 177 2.76 -12.27 11.48
CA GLU A 177 1.77 -11.27 11.05
C GLU A 177 2.49 -10.04 10.47
N VAL A 178 3.03 -10.16 9.26
CA VAL A 178 3.51 -8.98 8.50
C VAL A 178 2.77 -8.93 7.17
N SER A 179 1.47 -8.62 7.25
CA SER A 179 0.60 -8.38 6.08
C SER A 179 1.05 -7.15 5.28
N ARG A 180 1.32 -7.36 3.98
CA ARG A 180 1.38 -6.37 2.88
C ARG A 180 0.25 -5.38 3.00
N GLY A 181 0.60 -4.13 3.22
CA GLY A 181 -0.33 -3.02 3.04
C GLY A 181 -1.45 -2.93 4.08
N ALA A 182 -1.80 -1.73 4.50
CA ALA A 182 -3.12 -1.45 5.02
C ALA A 182 -4.17 -1.44 3.89
N TRP A 183 -3.74 -1.20 2.64
CA TRP A 183 -4.57 -1.25 1.44
C TRP A 183 -3.80 -1.78 0.23
N ARG A 184 -4.53 -2.32 -0.75
CA ARG A 184 -4.02 -2.77 -2.06
C ARG A 184 -5.00 -2.42 -3.16
N ALA A 185 -4.50 -2.18 -4.37
CA ALA A 185 -5.36 -2.05 -5.52
C ALA A 185 -4.80 -2.73 -6.77
N ALA A 186 -5.64 -3.49 -7.44
CA ALA A 186 -5.29 -4.22 -8.65
C ALA A 186 -6.55 -4.61 -9.44
N ASP A 187 -6.34 -5.18 -10.63
CA ASP A 187 -7.37 -5.99 -11.28
C ASP A 187 -7.80 -7.16 -10.35
N PRO A 188 -9.08 -7.53 -10.29
CA PRO A 188 -9.57 -8.67 -9.51
C PRO A 188 -8.75 -9.95 -9.67
N ALA A 189 -8.27 -10.25 -10.88
CA ALA A 189 -7.49 -11.46 -11.17
C ALA A 189 -6.12 -11.47 -10.48
N HIS A 190 -5.62 -10.30 -10.08
CA HIS A 190 -4.33 -10.12 -9.42
C HIS A 190 -4.44 -9.93 -7.91
N LEU A 191 -5.65 -9.67 -7.39
CA LEU A 191 -5.85 -9.63 -5.94
C LEU A 191 -5.79 -11.04 -5.36
N PRO A 192 -5.14 -11.23 -4.20
CA PRO A 192 -5.25 -12.49 -3.50
C PRO A 192 -6.72 -12.82 -3.23
N PRO A 193 -7.08 -14.12 -3.25
CA PRO A 193 -8.43 -14.53 -2.89
C PRO A 193 -8.77 -13.90 -1.55
N ALA A 194 -10.01 -13.42 -1.42
CA ALA A 194 -10.49 -12.86 -0.16
C ALA A 194 -10.20 -13.87 0.93
N LEU A 195 -9.31 -13.49 1.87
CA LEU A 195 -9.12 -14.29 3.07
C LEU A 195 -10.50 -14.46 3.66
N ALA A 196 -10.92 -15.72 3.84
CA ALA A 196 -12.16 -16.00 4.53
C ALA A 196 -12.09 -15.23 5.85
N ALA A 197 -13.01 -14.27 6.04
CA ALA A 197 -13.04 -13.47 7.26
C ALA A 197 -12.89 -14.44 8.43
N PRO A 198 -11.97 -14.19 9.39
CA PRO A 198 -11.67 -15.15 10.43
C PRO A 198 -13.00 -15.63 10.99
N ALA A 199 -13.22 -16.95 10.90
CA ALA A 199 -14.45 -17.60 11.33
C ALA A 199 -14.50 -17.53 12.86
N GLY A 200 -14.78 -16.34 13.37
CA GLY A 200 -14.86 -16.00 14.78
C GLY A 200 -16.24 -15.40 15.06
N PRO A 201 -16.94 -15.85 16.11
CA PRO A 201 -18.24 -15.32 16.46
C PRO A 201 -18.09 -13.93 17.10
N SER A 202 -18.97 -12.99 16.74
CA SER A 202 -19.14 -11.65 17.34
C SER A 202 -18.09 -10.58 17.01
N THR A 203 -17.95 -10.19 15.74
CA THR A 203 -17.38 -8.86 15.44
C THR A 203 -18.17 -7.79 16.18
N ARG A 204 -17.54 -7.09 17.14
CA ARG A 204 -18.20 -6.01 17.89
C ARG A 204 -18.06 -4.69 17.15
N TRP A 205 -19.00 -3.77 17.34
CA TRP A 205 -18.92 -2.43 16.74
C TRP A 205 -17.61 -1.69 17.05
N GLY A 206 -17.08 -1.85 18.27
CA GLY A 206 -15.77 -1.28 18.63
C GLY A 206 -14.62 -1.82 17.78
N GLU A 207 -14.64 -3.10 17.44
CA GLU A 207 -13.62 -3.72 16.56
C GLU A 207 -13.78 -3.26 15.11
N VAL A 208 -15.02 -3.16 14.62
CA VAL A 208 -15.31 -2.60 13.28
C VAL A 208 -14.79 -1.17 13.20
N GLN A 209 -15.09 -0.34 14.20
CA GLN A 209 -14.67 1.05 14.25
C GLN A 209 -13.15 1.18 14.27
N GLU A 210 -12.44 0.39 15.08
CA GLU A 210 -10.99 0.44 15.16
C GLU A 210 -10.34 0.03 13.83
N ARG A 211 -10.78 -1.08 13.23
CA ARG A 211 -10.23 -1.53 11.93
C ARG A 211 -10.54 -0.54 10.81
N LEU A 212 -11.72 0.08 10.82
CA LEU A 212 -12.08 1.12 9.88
C LEU A 212 -11.23 2.38 10.08
N TYR A 213 -10.97 2.79 11.33
CA TYR A 213 -10.05 3.88 11.63
C TYR A 213 -8.64 3.60 11.08
N GLN A 214 -8.10 2.40 11.28
CA GLN A 214 -6.78 2.02 10.76
C GLN A 214 -6.75 2.06 9.22
N ALA A 215 -7.78 1.49 8.57
CA ALA A 215 -7.91 1.51 7.12
C ALA A 215 -8.01 2.94 6.57
N LEU A 216 -8.90 3.78 7.13
CA LEU A 216 -9.07 5.16 6.70
C LEU A 216 -7.82 6.00 6.95
N SER A 217 -7.14 5.81 8.09
CA SER A 217 -5.90 6.52 8.39
C SER A 217 -4.79 6.20 7.40
N ALA A 218 -4.66 4.93 6.99
CA ALA A 218 -3.70 4.56 5.96
C ALA A 218 -4.09 5.11 4.60
N LEU A 219 -5.37 4.99 4.21
CA LEU A 219 -5.85 5.53 2.94
C LEU A 219 -5.65 7.05 2.86
N THR A 220 -5.99 7.79 3.91
CA THR A 220 -5.85 9.26 3.89
C THR A 220 -4.39 9.69 3.88
N HIS A 221 -3.53 9.01 4.66
CA HIS A 221 -2.09 9.27 4.66
C HIS A 221 -1.46 9.07 3.28
N ASP A 222 -1.84 7.99 2.60
CA ASP A 222 -1.26 7.61 1.30
C ASP A 222 -1.95 8.28 0.08
N THR A 223 -2.99 9.11 0.29
CA THR A 223 -3.75 9.76 -0.81
C THR A 223 -2.91 10.47 -1.89
N PRO A 224 -1.82 11.20 -1.56
CA PRO A 224 -0.95 11.83 -2.57
C PRO A 224 -0.34 10.85 -3.58
N PHE A 225 -0.33 9.57 -3.23
CA PHE A 225 0.30 8.48 -3.94
C PHE A 225 -0.69 7.53 -4.61
N PHE A 226 -1.98 7.85 -4.58
CA PHE A 226 -2.95 7.09 -5.34
C PHE A 226 -2.82 7.40 -6.84
N PRO A 227 -3.14 6.44 -7.72
CA PRO A 227 -3.29 6.71 -9.14
C PRO A 227 -4.46 7.67 -9.40
N GLY A 228 -5.38 7.81 -8.44
CA GLY A 228 -6.46 8.79 -8.42
C GLY A 228 -7.31 8.67 -7.16
N ARG A 229 -8.64 8.62 -7.29
CA ARG A 229 -9.55 8.57 -6.12
C ARG A 229 -9.88 7.14 -5.70
N PHE A 230 -10.05 6.91 -4.41
CA PHE A 230 -10.68 5.68 -3.92
C PHE A 230 -12.15 5.92 -3.59
N ILE A 231 -12.93 4.85 -3.65
CA ILE A 231 -14.29 4.78 -3.13
C ILE A 231 -14.42 3.45 -2.38
N LEU A 232 -14.82 3.51 -1.12
CA LEU A 232 -15.11 2.36 -0.27
C LEU A 232 -16.58 2.38 0.09
N HIS A 233 -17.27 1.27 -0.17
CA HIS A 233 -18.64 1.03 0.26
C HIS A 233 -18.64 0.06 1.43
N LEU A 234 -19.48 0.34 2.42
CA LEU A 234 -19.77 -0.53 3.55
C LEU A 234 -21.29 -0.70 3.60
N GLY A 235 -21.78 -1.93 3.49
CA GLY A 235 -23.20 -2.17 3.36
C GLY A 235 -23.65 -3.52 3.91
N SER A 236 -24.95 -3.77 3.85
CA SER A 236 -25.52 -5.06 4.24
C SER A 236 -25.30 -6.12 3.16
N ALA A 237 -24.93 -7.34 3.58
CA ALA A 237 -24.88 -8.51 2.72
C ALA A 237 -26.24 -8.88 2.10
N HIS A 238 -27.34 -8.41 2.70
CA HIS A 238 -28.70 -8.80 2.36
C HIS A 238 -29.52 -7.69 1.70
N ASP A 239 -29.08 -6.43 1.79
CA ASP A 239 -29.80 -5.27 1.27
C ASP A 239 -28.81 -4.23 0.73
N LEU A 240 -28.69 -4.18 -0.60
CA LEU A 240 -27.78 -3.27 -1.31
C LEU A 240 -28.16 -1.80 -1.13
N HIS A 241 -29.36 -1.48 -0.62
CA HIS A 241 -29.77 -0.10 -0.36
C HIS A 241 -29.38 0.39 1.04
N ARG A 242 -28.92 -0.51 1.92
CA ARG A 242 -28.38 -0.14 3.24
C ARG A 242 -26.87 -0.07 3.13
N LEU A 243 -26.36 1.12 2.85
CA LEU A 243 -24.94 1.32 2.71
C LEU A 243 -24.52 2.73 3.13
N VAL A 244 -23.25 2.83 3.51
CA VAL A 244 -22.52 4.08 3.66
C VAL A 244 -21.29 4.03 2.74
N GLN A 245 -20.81 5.19 2.32
CA GLN A 245 -19.65 5.30 1.45
C GLN A 245 -18.63 6.22 2.07
N CYS A 246 -17.37 6.01 1.71
CA CYS A 246 -16.34 7.02 1.90
C CYS A 246 -15.38 7.02 0.72
N TRP A 247 -14.86 8.19 0.38
CA TRP A 247 -14.03 8.38 -0.81
C TRP A 247 -13.09 9.57 -0.64
N SER A 248 -12.05 9.62 -1.48
CA SER A 248 -11.12 10.75 -1.50
C SER A 248 -11.48 11.81 -2.54
N HIS A 249 -11.37 13.08 -2.14
CA HIS A 249 -11.45 14.23 -3.04
C HIS A 249 -10.20 15.10 -2.90
N GLY A 250 -9.23 14.96 -3.79
CA GLY A 250 -7.92 15.57 -3.57
C GLY A 250 -7.30 14.99 -2.29
N ALA A 251 -7.00 15.82 -1.29
CA ALA A 251 -6.51 15.39 0.02
C ALA A 251 -7.64 15.19 1.07
N GLU A 252 -8.89 15.48 0.73
CA GLU A 252 -10.01 15.38 1.65
C GLU A 252 -10.52 13.93 1.74
N LEU A 253 -10.96 13.53 2.94
CA LEU A 253 -11.83 12.37 3.12
C LEU A 253 -13.29 12.84 3.15
N VAL A 254 -14.15 12.19 2.38
CA VAL A 254 -15.59 12.42 2.41
C VAL A 254 -16.28 11.13 2.84
N ILE A 255 -17.24 11.23 3.76
CA ILE A 255 -18.15 10.14 4.10
C ILE A 255 -19.58 10.51 3.68
N GLU A 256 -20.35 9.51 3.27
CA GLU A 256 -21.71 9.67 2.77
C GLU A 256 -22.64 8.63 3.38
N ALA A 257 -23.80 9.08 3.84
CA ALA A 257 -24.87 8.22 4.33
C ALA A 257 -25.83 7.85 3.19
N THR A 258 -25.31 7.21 2.15
CA THR A 258 -25.99 6.92 0.87
C THR A 258 -27.29 6.15 1.05
N GLY A 259 -27.40 5.31 2.08
CA GLY A 259 -28.61 4.56 2.39
C GLY A 259 -29.86 5.44 2.60
N TYR A 260 -29.70 6.71 3.02
CA TYR A 260 -30.82 7.63 3.18
C TYR A 260 -31.43 8.12 1.86
N LEU A 261 -30.76 7.94 0.71
CA LEU A 261 -31.42 8.12 -0.59
C LEU A 261 -32.53 7.10 -0.83
N HIS A 262 -32.33 5.88 -0.34
CA HIS A 262 -33.25 4.77 -0.53
C HIS A 262 -34.23 4.61 0.61
N ARG A 263 -33.85 5.09 1.80
CA ARG A 263 -34.64 5.05 3.04
C ARG A 263 -34.66 6.43 3.71
N PRO A 264 -35.24 7.45 3.05
CA PRO A 264 -35.26 8.82 3.58
C PRO A 264 -35.97 8.93 4.93
N GLU A 265 -36.89 8.01 5.23
CA GLU A 265 -37.59 7.92 6.51
C GLU A 265 -36.69 7.61 7.71
N LEU A 266 -35.51 7.03 7.48
CA LEU A 266 -34.53 6.75 8.52
C LEU A 266 -33.58 7.93 8.77
N ALA A 267 -33.59 8.94 7.89
CA ALA A 267 -32.79 10.13 8.08
C ALA A 267 -33.44 11.02 9.14
N ASP A 268 -32.66 11.40 10.15
CA ASP A 268 -33.00 12.45 11.11
C ASP A 268 -32.17 13.69 10.78
N PRO A 269 -32.74 14.68 10.04
CA PRO A 269 -32.00 15.87 9.63
C PRO A 269 -31.46 16.69 10.80
N ALA A 270 -32.15 16.71 11.94
CA ALA A 270 -31.72 17.49 13.09
C ALA A 270 -30.48 16.85 13.74
N ARG A 271 -30.51 15.53 13.96
CA ARG A 271 -29.34 14.76 14.45
C ARG A 271 -28.15 14.85 13.49
N LEU A 272 -28.41 14.75 12.19
CA LEU A 272 -27.38 14.81 11.16
C LEU A 272 -26.71 16.19 11.14
N ALA A 273 -27.50 17.28 11.13
CA ALA A 273 -26.98 18.64 11.19
C ALA A 273 -26.20 18.92 12.49
N GLU A 274 -26.68 18.48 13.65
CA GLU A 274 -25.98 18.63 14.93
C GLU A 274 -24.61 17.93 14.93
N ARG A 275 -24.51 16.79 14.24
CA ARG A 275 -23.26 16.04 14.05
C ARG A 275 -22.39 16.55 12.90
N GLY A 276 -22.78 17.68 12.29
CA GLY A 276 -22.03 18.37 11.26
C GLY A 276 -22.12 17.74 9.87
N TRP A 277 -23.12 16.91 9.61
CA TRP A 277 -23.43 16.46 8.25
C TRP A 277 -24.09 17.59 7.47
N ASP A 278 -23.71 17.71 6.20
CA ASP A 278 -24.27 18.67 5.26
C ASP A 278 -25.09 17.92 4.20
N LEU A 279 -26.23 18.48 3.82
CA LEU A 279 -27.05 17.95 2.71
C LEU A 279 -26.56 18.56 1.39
N SER A 280 -25.94 17.75 0.55
CA SER A 280 -25.41 18.13 -0.76
C SER A 280 -26.02 17.23 -1.84
N HIS A 281 -26.68 17.82 -2.84
CA HIS A 281 -27.30 17.07 -3.96
C HIS A 281 -28.20 15.90 -3.50
N SER A 282 -28.99 16.11 -2.43
CA SER A 282 -29.85 15.10 -1.79
C SER A 282 -29.10 14.01 -1.00
N LEU A 283 -27.78 14.08 -0.89
CA LEU A 283 -26.95 13.18 -0.10
C LEU A 283 -26.48 13.87 1.18
N TRP A 284 -26.59 13.16 2.31
CA TRP A 284 -25.94 13.58 3.55
C TRP A 284 -24.46 13.22 3.49
N GLN A 285 -23.61 14.23 3.57
CA GLN A 285 -22.15 14.10 3.46
C GLN A 285 -21.46 14.80 4.62
N ARG A 286 -20.29 14.29 5.01
CA ARG A 286 -19.36 14.99 5.90
C ARG A 286 -17.99 14.98 5.27
N ARG A 287 -17.35 16.15 5.21
CA ARG A 287 -16.01 16.33 4.63
C ARG A 287 -14.98 16.54 5.74
N PHE A 288 -13.80 15.99 5.53
CA PHE A 288 -12.64 16.12 6.42
C PHE A 288 -11.43 16.59 5.60
N PRO A 289 -11.26 17.92 5.43
CA PRO A 289 -10.20 18.47 4.57
C PRO A 289 -8.78 18.20 5.08
N ARG A 290 -8.64 17.98 6.40
CA ARG A 290 -7.35 17.72 7.06
C ARG A 290 -7.14 16.25 7.40
N ALA A 291 -7.83 15.34 6.72
CA ALA A 291 -7.78 13.91 7.06
C ALA A 291 -6.40 13.27 6.84
N ARG A 292 -5.55 13.91 6.05
CA ARG A 292 -4.16 13.51 5.84
C ARG A 292 -3.27 13.92 7.03
N GLU A 293 -3.47 15.11 7.57
CA GLU A 293 -2.62 15.70 8.61
C GLU A 293 -3.10 15.35 10.03
N GLU A 294 -4.41 15.26 10.23
CA GLU A 294 -5.04 15.13 11.54
C GLU A 294 -5.69 13.75 11.70
N ARG A 295 -5.05 12.86 12.48
CA ARG A 295 -5.59 11.51 12.77
C ARG A 295 -7.01 11.52 13.35
N ALA A 296 -7.36 12.58 14.09
CA ALA A 296 -8.69 12.76 14.66
C ALA A 296 -9.80 12.78 13.60
N CYS A 297 -9.50 13.21 12.36
CA CYS A 297 -10.44 13.13 11.24
C CYS A 297 -10.80 11.68 10.92
N SER A 298 -9.81 10.80 10.73
CA SER A 298 -10.05 9.38 10.42
C SER A 298 -10.76 8.65 11.56
N THR A 299 -10.46 8.99 12.83
CA THR A 299 -11.18 8.46 14.00
C THR A 299 -12.65 8.92 13.99
N THR A 300 -12.90 10.19 13.71
CA THR A 300 -14.25 10.76 13.67
C THR A 300 -15.05 10.16 12.51
N ALA A 301 -14.45 10.06 11.32
CA ALA A 301 -15.06 9.45 10.15
C ALA A 301 -15.44 7.98 10.39
N ALA A 302 -14.53 7.19 10.97
CA ALA A 302 -14.80 5.78 11.30
C ALA A 302 -15.98 5.63 12.27
N ARG A 303 -16.01 6.46 13.32
CA ARG A 303 -17.13 6.49 14.27
C ARG A 303 -18.45 6.84 13.57
N MET A 304 -18.47 7.91 12.77
CA MET A 304 -19.68 8.35 12.07
C MET A 304 -20.19 7.30 11.08
N LEU A 305 -19.30 6.64 10.32
CA LEU A 305 -19.67 5.54 9.43
C LEU A 305 -20.31 4.37 10.21
N VAL A 306 -19.73 4.00 11.36
CA VAL A 306 -20.28 2.95 12.23
C VAL A 306 -21.65 3.33 12.80
N GLU A 307 -21.84 4.57 13.23
CA GLU A 307 -23.11 5.08 13.72
C GLU A 307 -24.19 5.04 12.62
N GLU A 308 -23.86 5.46 11.40
CA GLU A 308 -24.82 5.44 10.29
C GLU A 308 -25.13 4.00 9.82
N MET A 309 -24.17 3.08 9.84
CA MET A 309 -24.46 1.65 9.62
C MET A 309 -25.44 1.10 10.66
N GLN A 310 -25.30 1.48 11.93
CA GLN A 310 -26.24 1.11 13.00
C GLN A 310 -27.64 1.68 12.76
N ASN A 311 -27.74 2.96 12.38
CA ASN A 311 -29.03 3.60 12.10
C ASN A 311 -29.73 3.01 10.88
N LEU A 312 -28.98 2.55 9.88
CA LEU A 312 -29.49 1.79 8.74
C LEU A 312 -29.85 0.34 9.10
N GLY A 313 -29.64 -0.09 10.35
CA GLY A 313 -29.96 -1.43 10.83
C GLY A 313 -29.07 -2.51 10.23
N ILE A 314 -27.80 -2.20 9.92
CA ILE A 314 -26.81 -3.16 9.44
C ILE A 314 -26.12 -3.76 10.67
N GLY A 315 -26.23 -5.07 10.90
CA GLY A 315 -25.52 -5.74 11.98
C GLY A 315 -24.03 -5.95 11.66
N PRO A 316 -23.11 -5.99 12.64
CA PRO A 316 -21.68 -6.22 12.41
C PRO A 316 -21.34 -7.48 11.61
N ALA A 317 -22.13 -8.55 11.81
CA ALA A 317 -21.94 -9.83 11.11
C ALA A 317 -22.40 -9.78 9.64
N ASP A 318 -23.24 -8.80 9.30
CA ASP A 318 -23.84 -8.63 7.98
C ASP A 318 -23.08 -7.60 7.13
N ILE A 319 -22.04 -6.97 7.68
CA ILE A 319 -21.27 -5.95 6.95
C ILE A 319 -20.44 -6.62 5.85
N VAL A 320 -20.66 -6.17 4.64
CA VAL A 320 -19.79 -6.41 3.49
C VAL A 320 -19.15 -5.10 3.05
N TYR A 321 -17.96 -5.20 2.48
CA TYR A 321 -17.30 -4.05 1.88
C TYR A 321 -16.95 -4.29 0.42
N SER A 322 -17.02 -3.25 -0.39
CA SER A 322 -16.47 -3.24 -1.74
C SER A 322 -15.70 -1.95 -1.95
N GLY A 323 -14.49 -2.03 -2.48
CA GLY A 323 -13.67 -0.86 -2.73
C GLY A 323 -13.28 -0.78 -4.21
N THR A 324 -13.21 0.44 -4.72
CA THR A 324 -12.64 0.75 -6.03
C THR A 324 -11.61 1.86 -5.90
N MET A 325 -10.66 1.88 -6.82
CA MET A 325 -9.76 3.01 -7.00
C MET A 325 -9.65 3.30 -8.49
N SER A 326 -9.86 4.56 -8.87
CA SER A 326 -9.77 5.00 -10.26
C SER A 326 -8.54 5.86 -10.44
N GLY A 327 -7.77 5.63 -11.49
CA GLY A 327 -6.60 6.46 -11.78
C GLY A 327 -5.88 6.08 -13.05
N ARG A 328 -5.23 7.07 -13.69
CA ARG A 328 -4.54 6.92 -14.99
C ARG A 328 -5.40 6.28 -16.09
N GLY A 329 -6.72 6.54 -16.08
CA GLY A 329 -7.67 5.97 -17.05
C GLY A 329 -8.09 4.52 -16.79
N LEU A 330 -7.62 3.92 -15.69
CA LEU A 330 -7.93 2.54 -15.29
C LEU A 330 -8.79 2.50 -14.02
N GLY A 331 -9.58 1.44 -13.89
CA GLY A 331 -10.34 1.11 -12.68
C GLY A 331 -9.76 -0.12 -12.00
N PHE A 332 -9.50 -0.02 -10.70
CA PHE A 332 -8.95 -1.09 -9.87
C PHE A 332 -9.90 -1.44 -8.74
N HIS A 333 -9.84 -2.67 -8.26
CA HIS A 333 -10.48 -3.06 -7.02
C HIS A 333 -9.57 -2.73 -5.84
N LEU A 334 -10.14 -2.13 -4.80
CA LEU A 334 -9.46 -1.81 -3.55
C LEU A 334 -9.72 -2.92 -2.54
N ASP A 335 -8.65 -3.57 -2.09
CA ASP A 335 -8.64 -4.57 -1.02
C ASP A 335 -8.06 -3.96 0.26
N LEU A 336 -8.67 -4.31 1.40
CA LEU A 336 -8.28 -3.82 2.73
C LEU A 336 -8.03 -5.02 3.66
N PRO A 337 -6.83 -5.63 3.61
CA PRO A 337 -6.53 -6.86 4.35
C PRO A 337 -6.76 -6.73 5.86
N GLY A 338 -6.46 -5.56 6.44
CA GLY A 338 -6.64 -5.29 7.86
C GLY A 338 -8.08 -4.99 8.29
N LEU A 339 -9.01 -4.82 7.35
CA LEU A 339 -10.40 -4.48 7.68
C LEU A 339 -11.14 -5.65 8.32
N GLY A 340 -10.80 -6.88 7.94
CA GLY A 340 -11.38 -8.10 8.52
C GLY A 340 -12.89 -8.26 8.29
N LEU A 341 -13.44 -7.61 7.26
CA LEU A 341 -14.82 -7.72 6.80
C LEU A 341 -14.89 -8.60 5.55
N ARG A 342 -16.07 -9.15 5.24
CA ARG A 342 -16.27 -9.91 4.00
C ARG A 342 -16.26 -8.95 2.80
N ARG A 343 -15.55 -9.30 1.73
CA ARG A 343 -15.68 -8.60 0.46
C ARG A 343 -17.05 -8.89 -0.14
N GLY A 344 -17.80 -7.86 -0.49
CA GLY A 344 -18.99 -7.97 -1.33
C GLY A 344 -18.60 -8.33 -2.76
N GLN A 345 -19.47 -9.07 -3.45
CA GLN A 345 -19.36 -9.21 -4.90
C GLN A 345 -19.85 -7.90 -5.51
N SER A 346 -18.97 -7.22 -6.24
CA SER A 346 -19.28 -6.01 -7.02
C SER A 346 -20.09 -6.33 -8.25
#